data_AF-A0A1B6MBZ9-F1
#
_entry.id   AF-A0A1B6MBZ9-F1
#
_cell.length_a   1.000
_cell.length_b   1.000
_cell.length_c   1.000
_cell.angle_alpha   90.00
_cell.angle_beta   90.00
_cell.angle_gamma   90.00
#
_symmetry.space_group_name_H-M   'P 1'
#
loop_
_entity.id
_entity.type
_entity.pdbx_description
1 polymer ?
#
loop_
_entity_poly.entity_id
_entity_poly.type
_entity_poly.pdbx_seq_one_letter_code
_entity_poly.pdbx_strand_id
1 'polypeptide(L)'
;TTPKTPKKGKVSIAPEVVEEEPAPPPEPEPVFNTDGDPVFIVVQVELLKPLIEKRTIAKITARIEEIVPKRKKPSESQKLKIDMIQTYEACIQNLVYAIQEQYQLFHSKTEKTTTEKTCKNFLRHLHVTGAYTRMKEHVKEAVEGYVHDGLGFPQKLQSLELKDQEKLTDIYSSLVSNMCSLVSSKCGLDVDEYDPLVSYWNLWYFAVEAFEEGHYDKAQEYLSQRLEKSKKADPQF
;
A
#
# COMPACT_ATOMS: atom_id res chain seq x y z
N THR A 1 -21.35 -58.61 65.50
CA THR A 1 -21.19 -59.19 64.16
C THR A 1 -20.14 -58.39 63.41
N THR A 2 -18.96 -58.98 63.28
CA THR A 2 -17.91 -58.66 62.30
C THR A 2 -18.51 -58.64 60.87
N PRO A 3 -17.94 -57.93 59.87
CA PRO A 3 -16.73 -58.44 59.20
C PRO A 3 -15.78 -57.45 58.47
N LYS A 4 -14.50 -57.82 58.55
CA LYS A 4 -13.51 -58.05 57.48
C LYS A 4 -13.15 -56.93 56.51
N THR A 5 -11.94 -56.40 56.74
CA THR A 5 -11.00 -55.93 55.72
C THR A 5 -10.70 -57.00 54.66
N PRO A 6 -10.59 -56.63 53.37
CA PRO A 6 -9.94 -57.46 52.37
C PRO A 6 -8.58 -56.91 51.91
N LYS A 7 -7.63 -57.84 52.02
CA LYS A 7 -6.37 -58.11 51.32
C LYS A 7 -5.90 -57.19 50.17
N LYS A 8 -4.60 -56.88 50.29
CA LYS A 8 -3.64 -56.49 49.24
C LYS A 8 -3.84 -57.26 47.92
N GLY A 9 -3.95 -56.52 46.82
CA GLY A 9 -3.71 -56.97 45.45
C GLY A 9 -2.62 -56.10 44.83
N LYS A 10 -1.55 -56.76 44.34
CA LYS A 10 -0.44 -56.16 43.60
C LYS A 10 -0.94 -55.54 42.29
N VAL A 11 -0.53 -54.31 42.00
CA VAL A 11 -0.51 -53.77 40.64
C VAL A 11 0.95 -53.54 40.29
N SER A 12 1.41 -54.27 39.28
CA SER A 12 2.75 -54.20 38.73
C SER A 12 2.97 -52.84 38.06
N ILE A 13 3.98 -52.10 38.51
CA ILE A 13 4.48 -50.90 37.83
C ILE A 13 5.47 -51.40 36.77
N ALA A 14 5.23 -51.00 35.51
CA ALA A 14 6.12 -51.26 34.39
C ALA A 14 7.47 -50.55 34.61
N PRO A 15 8.61 -51.15 34.20
CA PRO A 15 9.92 -50.53 34.39
C PRO A 15 10.02 -49.25 33.57
N GLU A 16 10.31 -48.16 34.27
CA GLU A 16 10.70 -46.86 33.76
C GLU A 16 11.98 -47.02 32.93
N VAL A 17 11.87 -46.76 31.62
CA VAL A 17 13.02 -46.69 30.72
C VAL A 17 13.75 -45.40 31.08
N VAL A 18 14.79 -45.53 31.89
CA VAL A 18 15.76 -44.47 32.13
C VAL A 18 16.50 -44.26 30.81
N GLU A 19 16.16 -43.18 30.13
CA GLU A 19 16.89 -42.68 28.97
C GLU A 19 18.24 -42.16 29.49
N GLU A 20 19.29 -42.98 29.33
CA GLU A 20 20.64 -42.69 29.80
C GLU A 20 21.17 -41.50 28.99
N GLU A 21 21.39 -40.38 29.69
CA GLU A 21 21.93 -39.14 29.11
C GLU A 21 23.31 -39.43 28.50
N PRO A 22 23.56 -39.06 27.22
CA PRO A 22 24.82 -39.40 26.56
C PRO A 22 25.99 -38.74 27.29
N ALA A 23 26.98 -39.56 27.63
CA ALA A 23 28.18 -39.13 28.35
C ALA A 23 28.84 -37.91 27.69
N PRO A 24 29.35 -36.96 28.49
CA PRO A 24 29.98 -35.76 27.95
C PRO A 24 31.18 -36.15 27.06
N PRO A 25 31.37 -35.44 25.92
CA PRO A 25 32.47 -35.72 25.02
C PRO A 25 33.81 -35.57 25.75
N PRO A 26 34.80 -36.44 25.48
CA PRO A 26 36.11 -36.37 26.12
C PRO A 26 36.79 -35.03 25.85
N GLU A 27 37.53 -34.53 26.85
CA GLU A 27 38.31 -33.30 26.72
C GLU A 27 39.36 -33.44 25.61
N PRO A 28 39.53 -32.42 24.75
CA PRO A 28 40.43 -32.51 23.60
C PRO A 28 41.89 -32.55 24.06
N GLU A 29 42.57 -33.67 23.83
CA GLU A 29 44.01 -33.80 24.06
C GLU A 29 44.79 -32.97 23.02
N PRO A 30 45.84 -32.22 23.44
CA PRO A 30 46.64 -31.42 22.53
C PRO A 30 47.41 -32.33 21.56
N VAL A 31 47.30 -32.03 20.26
CA VAL A 31 47.99 -32.78 19.20
C VAL A 31 49.32 -32.07 18.88
N PHE A 32 50.41 -32.85 18.78
CA PHE A 32 51.76 -32.35 18.55
C PHE A 32 52.30 -32.79 17.18
N ASN A 33 53.17 -31.99 16.56
CA ASN A 33 53.90 -32.39 15.34
C ASN A 33 55.07 -33.35 15.67
N THR A 34 55.79 -33.79 14.64
CA THR A 34 56.98 -34.66 14.77
C THR A 34 58.10 -34.04 15.61
N ASP A 35 58.09 -32.72 15.79
CA ASP A 35 59.09 -31.95 16.52
C ASP A 35 58.65 -31.61 17.97
N GLY A 36 57.43 -32.03 18.37
CA GLY A 36 56.89 -31.85 19.72
C GLY A 36 56.17 -30.51 19.97
N ASP A 37 55.94 -29.71 18.93
CA ASP A 37 55.19 -28.45 19.03
C ASP A 37 53.68 -28.67 18.92
N PRO A 38 52.85 -27.93 19.67
CA PRO A 38 51.39 -28.03 19.61
C PRO A 38 50.84 -27.50 18.28
N VAL A 39 49.94 -28.25 17.64
CA VAL A 39 49.36 -27.94 16.34
C VAL A 39 47.84 -27.89 16.39
N PHE A 40 47.25 -26.93 15.66
CA PHE A 40 45.80 -26.84 15.47
C PHE A 40 45.37 -27.62 14.23
N ILE A 41 44.44 -28.55 14.39
CA ILE A 41 43.80 -29.24 13.27
C ILE A 41 42.57 -28.44 12.86
N VAL A 42 42.63 -27.81 11.68
CA VAL A 42 41.48 -27.15 11.07
C VAL A 42 40.83 -28.12 10.09
N VAL A 43 39.67 -28.66 10.47
CA VAL A 43 38.88 -29.51 9.58
C VAL A 43 37.86 -28.64 8.86
N GLN A 44 38.09 -28.41 7.56
CA GLN A 44 37.09 -27.78 6.70
C GLN A 44 36.12 -28.85 6.21
N VAL A 45 34.86 -28.74 6.62
CA VAL A 45 33.79 -29.65 6.18
C VAL A 45 32.98 -28.96 5.09
N GLU A 46 33.07 -29.49 3.86
CA GLU A 46 32.22 -29.06 2.76
C GLU A 46 31.08 -30.06 2.55
N LEU A 47 29.85 -29.54 2.48
CA LEU A 47 28.65 -30.36 2.33
C LEU A 47 28.22 -30.38 0.87
N LEU A 48 28.28 -31.55 0.25
CA LEU A 48 27.78 -31.76 -1.12
C LEU A 48 26.26 -31.57 -1.26
N LYS A 49 25.54 -31.64 -0.14
CA LYS A 49 24.08 -31.46 -0.06
C LYS A 49 23.75 -30.63 1.19
N PRO A 50 22.71 -29.79 1.14
CA PRO A 50 22.34 -28.98 2.29
C PRO A 50 21.97 -29.88 3.47
N LEU A 51 22.45 -29.53 4.66
CA LEU A 51 22.20 -30.26 5.91
C LEU A 51 20.70 -30.37 6.22
N ILE A 52 19.93 -29.38 5.76
CA ILE A 52 18.47 -29.34 5.83
C ILE A 52 17.96 -29.39 4.39
N GLU A 53 17.14 -30.39 4.10
CA GLU A 53 16.48 -30.50 2.80
C GLU A 53 15.66 -29.23 2.53
N LYS A 54 15.90 -28.59 1.38
CA LYS A 54 15.13 -27.40 0.99
C LYS A 54 13.66 -27.77 0.92
N ARG A 55 12.83 -27.07 1.68
CA ARG A 55 11.38 -27.28 1.65
C ARG A 55 10.85 -26.84 0.29
N THR A 56 10.11 -27.73 -0.36
CA THR A 56 9.35 -27.41 -1.56
C THR A 56 8.29 -26.34 -1.25
N ILE A 57 7.95 -25.51 -2.24
CA ILE A 57 6.89 -24.50 -2.12
C ILE A 57 5.60 -25.12 -1.56
N ALA A 58 5.22 -26.31 -2.00
CA ALA A 58 4.05 -27.03 -1.49
C ALA A 58 4.11 -27.31 0.03
N LYS A 59 5.28 -27.70 0.57
CA LYS A 59 5.48 -27.92 2.02
C LYS A 59 5.42 -26.60 2.79
N ILE A 60 5.90 -25.53 2.19
CA ILE A 60 5.83 -24.18 2.78
C ILE A 60 4.37 -23.72 2.81
N THR A 61 3.63 -23.84 1.71
CA THR A 61 2.21 -23.48 1.63
C THR A 61 1.37 -24.28 2.62
N ALA A 62 1.58 -25.60 2.72
CA ALA A 62 0.87 -26.44 3.68
C ALA A 62 1.15 -26.02 5.14
N ARG A 63 2.39 -25.66 5.46
CA ARG A 63 2.76 -25.14 6.78
C ARG A 63 2.13 -23.77 7.07
N ILE A 64 2.04 -22.91 6.05
CA ILE A 64 1.37 -21.61 6.17
C ILE A 64 -0.12 -21.81 6.41
N GLU A 65 -0.77 -22.74 5.70
CA GLU A 65 -2.18 -23.08 5.91
C GLU A 65 -2.44 -23.72 7.28
N GLU A 66 -1.46 -24.42 7.85
CA GLU A 66 -1.52 -24.97 9.22
C GLU A 66 -1.35 -23.89 10.29
N ILE A 67 -0.48 -22.91 10.05
CA ILE A 67 -0.20 -21.80 10.98
C ILE A 67 -1.29 -20.73 10.93
N VAL A 68 -1.82 -20.44 9.74
CA VAL A 68 -2.83 -19.40 9.54
C VAL A 68 -4.21 -19.99 9.87
N PRO A 69 -4.90 -19.51 10.92
CA PRO A 69 -6.24 -19.98 11.24
C PRO A 69 -7.16 -19.82 10.04
N LYS A 70 -7.92 -20.86 9.70
CA LYS A 70 -8.92 -20.80 8.62
C LYS A 70 -9.86 -19.62 8.88
N ARG A 71 -9.73 -18.55 8.08
CA ARG A 71 -10.58 -17.36 8.19
C ARG A 71 -12.04 -17.81 8.04
N LYS A 72 -12.91 -17.36 8.95
CA LYS A 72 -14.36 -17.58 8.82
C LYS A 72 -14.79 -17.02 7.46
N LYS A 73 -15.57 -17.79 6.70
CA LYS A 73 -16.14 -17.30 5.45
C LYS A 73 -16.96 -16.04 5.76
N PRO A 74 -16.79 -14.96 4.98
CA PRO A 74 -17.55 -13.74 5.21
C PRO A 74 -19.05 -14.04 5.09
N SER A 75 -19.84 -13.44 5.98
CA SER A 75 -21.30 -13.50 5.89
C SER A 75 -21.77 -12.89 4.57
N GLU A 76 -23.00 -13.21 4.14
CA GLU A 76 -23.58 -12.58 2.93
C GLU A 76 -23.59 -11.05 3.03
N SER A 77 -23.87 -10.51 4.22
CA SER A 77 -23.78 -9.08 4.49
C SER A 77 -22.37 -8.51 4.34
N GLN A 78 -21.33 -9.26 4.72
CA GLN A 78 -19.94 -8.83 4.53
C GLN A 78 -19.53 -8.91 3.06
N LYS A 79 -20.02 -9.90 2.31
CA LYS A 79 -19.78 -10.00 0.86
C LYS A 79 -20.42 -8.82 0.12
N LEU A 80 -21.68 -8.52 0.39
CA LEU A 80 -22.37 -7.34 -0.17
C LEU A 80 -21.56 -6.06 0.06
N LYS A 81 -21.04 -5.83 1.27
CA LYS A 81 -20.19 -4.67 1.56
C LYS A 81 -18.93 -4.64 0.71
N ILE A 82 -18.23 -5.77 0.59
CA ILE A 82 -17.02 -5.89 -0.23
C ILE A 82 -17.35 -5.62 -1.70
N ASP A 83 -18.44 -6.20 -2.20
CA ASP A 83 -18.89 -6.05 -3.59
C ASP A 83 -19.22 -4.58 -3.88
N MET A 84 -19.85 -3.85 -2.95
CA MET A 84 -20.15 -2.43 -3.11
C MET A 84 -18.90 -1.54 -3.11
N ILE A 85 -17.94 -1.84 -2.23
CA ILE A 85 -16.62 -1.17 -2.24
C ILE A 85 -15.95 -1.38 -3.61
N GLN A 86 -15.87 -2.63 -4.08
CA GLN A 86 -15.28 -2.96 -5.37
C GLN A 86 -16.04 -2.32 -6.54
N THR A 87 -17.37 -2.20 -6.45
CA THR A 87 -18.20 -1.55 -7.47
C THR A 87 -17.89 -0.06 -7.55
N TYR A 88 -17.70 0.62 -6.41
CA TYR A 88 -17.25 2.01 -6.39
C TYR A 88 -15.86 2.16 -7.01
N GLU A 89 -14.90 1.33 -6.62
CA GLU A 89 -13.54 1.37 -7.19
C GLU A 89 -13.55 1.14 -8.71
N ALA A 90 -14.32 0.15 -9.19
CA ALA A 90 -14.49 -0.12 -10.61
C ALA A 90 -15.15 1.05 -11.35
N CYS A 91 -16.14 1.71 -10.73
CA CYS A 91 -16.77 2.91 -11.28
C CYS A 91 -15.73 4.03 -11.50
N ILE A 92 -14.91 4.33 -10.50
CA ILE A 92 -13.84 5.33 -10.62
C ILE A 92 -12.83 4.96 -11.70
N GLN A 93 -12.43 3.69 -11.79
CA GLN A 93 -11.53 3.24 -12.86
C GLN A 93 -12.15 3.42 -14.26
N ASN A 94 -13.42 3.06 -14.41
CA ASN A 94 -14.15 3.25 -15.68
C ASN A 94 -14.30 4.73 -16.06
N LEU A 95 -14.48 5.61 -15.07
CA LEU A 95 -14.51 7.06 -15.28
C LEU A 95 -13.18 7.59 -15.83
N VAL A 96 -12.05 7.10 -15.33
CA VAL A 96 -10.73 7.48 -15.86
C VAL A 96 -10.64 7.13 -17.36
N TYR A 97 -11.05 5.92 -17.74
CA TYR A 97 -11.08 5.53 -19.16
C TYR A 97 -12.05 6.36 -19.99
N ALA A 98 -13.25 6.63 -19.47
CA ALA A 98 -14.24 7.46 -20.16
C ALA A 98 -13.74 8.89 -20.38
N ILE A 99 -13.09 9.50 -19.37
CA ILE A 99 -12.48 10.82 -19.50
C ILE A 99 -11.36 10.79 -20.54
N GLN A 100 -10.52 9.76 -20.54
CA GLN A 100 -9.44 9.61 -21.51
C GLN A 100 -9.97 9.46 -22.95
N GLU A 101 -11.03 8.69 -23.15
CA GLU A 101 -11.70 8.55 -24.45
C GLU A 101 -12.27 9.89 -24.92
N GLN A 102 -13.00 10.61 -24.05
CA GLN A 102 -13.51 11.94 -24.38
C GLN A 102 -12.38 12.94 -24.70
N TYR A 103 -11.25 12.83 -23.99
CA TYR A 103 -10.09 13.66 -24.26
C TYR A 103 -9.49 13.37 -25.63
N GLN A 104 -9.37 12.10 -26.04
CA GLN A 104 -8.93 11.74 -27.39
C GLN A 104 -9.90 12.24 -28.47
N LEU A 105 -11.20 12.14 -28.24
CA LEU A 105 -12.23 12.67 -29.15
C LEU A 105 -12.18 14.20 -29.27
N PHE A 106 -11.87 14.89 -28.17
CA PHE A 106 -11.65 16.33 -28.17
C PHE A 106 -10.38 16.71 -28.93
N HIS A 107 -9.27 16.02 -28.64
CA HIS A 107 -7.95 16.30 -29.24
C HIS A 107 -7.89 16.01 -30.74
N SER A 108 -8.57 14.95 -31.20
CA SER A 108 -8.69 14.64 -32.63
C SER A 108 -9.49 15.70 -33.42
N LYS A 109 -10.32 16.50 -32.75
CA LYS A 109 -11.17 17.54 -33.36
C LYS A 109 -10.62 18.95 -33.20
N THR A 110 -9.54 19.17 -32.44
CA THR A 110 -9.01 20.51 -32.15
C THR A 110 -7.54 20.64 -32.53
N GLU A 111 -7.20 21.68 -33.31
CA GLU A 111 -5.82 22.05 -33.59
C GLU A 111 -5.13 22.65 -32.34
N LYS A 112 -3.80 22.47 -32.29
CA LYS A 112 -2.89 22.77 -31.17
C LYS A 112 -3.19 24.12 -30.50
N THR A 113 -3.85 24.08 -29.36
CA THR A 113 -4.12 25.25 -28.50
C THR A 113 -3.29 25.17 -27.21
N THR A 114 -2.99 26.33 -26.62
CA THR A 114 -2.22 26.47 -25.37
C THR A 114 -2.90 25.74 -24.21
N THR A 115 -2.10 25.05 -23.38
CA THR A 115 -2.50 24.08 -22.33
C THR A 115 -3.62 24.57 -21.41
N GLU A 116 -3.61 25.83 -21.00
CA GLU A 116 -4.61 26.39 -20.07
C GLU A 116 -5.99 26.61 -20.72
N LYS A 117 -6.01 26.99 -22.01
CA LYS A 117 -7.25 27.09 -22.78
C LYS A 117 -7.80 25.71 -23.10
N THR A 118 -6.94 24.72 -23.24
CA THR A 118 -7.28 23.32 -23.50
C THR A 118 -8.14 22.72 -22.38
N CYS A 119 -7.82 22.95 -21.10
CA CYS A 119 -8.64 22.44 -19.99
C CYS A 119 -10.05 23.04 -19.95
N LYS A 120 -10.18 24.38 -20.06
CA LYS A 120 -11.50 25.03 -20.07
C LYS A 120 -12.34 24.61 -21.29
N ASN A 121 -11.70 24.46 -22.45
CA ASN A 121 -12.37 24.00 -23.67
C ASN A 121 -12.78 22.52 -23.60
N PHE A 122 -11.95 21.68 -22.98
CA PHE A 122 -12.28 20.28 -22.74
C PHE A 122 -13.45 20.11 -21.77
N LEU A 123 -13.47 20.88 -20.67
CA LEU A 123 -14.60 20.87 -19.74
C LEU A 123 -15.91 21.29 -20.45
N ARG A 124 -15.85 22.33 -21.29
CA ARG A 124 -16.99 22.73 -22.13
C ARG A 124 -17.42 21.60 -23.06
N HIS A 125 -16.47 20.91 -23.69
CA HIS A 125 -16.75 19.74 -24.53
C HIS A 125 -17.48 18.64 -23.76
N LEU A 126 -17.05 18.31 -22.53
CA LEU A 126 -17.72 17.34 -21.67
C LEU A 126 -19.15 17.75 -21.31
N HIS A 127 -19.41 19.05 -21.12
CA HIS A 127 -20.76 19.55 -20.89
C HIS A 127 -21.64 19.47 -22.15
N VAL A 128 -21.13 19.87 -23.31
CA VAL A 128 -21.88 19.86 -24.57
C VAL A 128 -22.22 18.45 -25.04
N THR A 129 -21.31 17.49 -24.84
CA THR A 129 -21.53 16.07 -25.15
C THR A 129 -22.43 15.36 -24.13
N GLY A 130 -22.75 16.02 -23.01
CA GLY A 130 -23.47 15.42 -21.89
C GLY A 130 -22.68 14.31 -21.18
N ALA A 131 -21.41 14.12 -21.51
CA ALA A 131 -20.54 13.14 -20.86
C ALA A 131 -20.37 13.49 -19.38
N TYR A 132 -20.20 14.78 -19.05
CA TYR A 132 -20.08 15.25 -17.67
C TYR A 132 -21.29 14.83 -16.81
N THR A 133 -22.50 15.02 -17.32
CA THR A 133 -23.74 14.68 -16.59
C THR A 133 -23.86 13.17 -16.38
N ARG A 134 -23.55 12.36 -17.41
CA ARG A 134 -23.56 10.89 -17.31
C ARG A 134 -22.54 10.38 -16.29
N MET A 135 -21.32 10.90 -16.35
CA MET A 135 -20.26 10.57 -15.40
C MET A 135 -20.64 10.95 -13.97
N LYS A 136 -21.21 12.15 -13.77
CA LYS A 136 -21.70 12.60 -12.46
C LYS A 136 -22.78 11.67 -11.90
N GLU A 137 -23.75 11.25 -12.71
CA GLU A 137 -24.81 10.35 -12.24
C GLU A 137 -24.27 8.96 -11.89
N HIS A 138 -23.33 8.42 -12.69
CA HIS A 138 -22.66 7.15 -12.38
C HIS A 138 -21.90 7.19 -11.05
N VAL A 139 -21.17 8.29 -10.77
CA VAL A 139 -20.51 8.47 -9.47
C VAL A 139 -21.54 8.54 -8.36
N LYS A 140 -22.62 9.28 -8.55
CA LYS A 140 -23.68 9.45 -7.56
C LYS A 140 -24.32 8.10 -7.21
N GLU A 141 -24.73 7.31 -8.20
CA GLU A 141 -25.30 5.97 -7.99
C GLU A 141 -24.31 5.05 -7.25
N ALA A 142 -23.03 5.06 -7.63
CA ALA A 142 -22.00 4.25 -6.98
C ALA A 142 -21.76 4.68 -5.52
N VAL A 143 -21.76 5.99 -5.23
CA VAL A 143 -21.61 6.53 -3.87
C VAL A 143 -22.86 6.23 -3.02
N GLU A 144 -24.05 6.35 -3.59
CA GLU A 144 -25.30 5.99 -2.90
C GLU A 144 -25.30 4.51 -2.50
N GLY A 145 -24.90 3.60 -3.40
CA GLY A 145 -24.73 2.18 -3.10
C GLY A 145 -23.64 1.92 -2.05
N TYR A 146 -22.50 2.61 -2.12
CA TYR A 146 -21.42 2.50 -1.14
C TYR A 146 -21.86 2.94 0.27
N VAL A 147 -22.59 4.04 0.37
CA VAL A 147 -23.05 4.61 1.65
C VAL A 147 -24.19 3.78 2.23
N HIS A 148 -25.17 3.39 1.41
CA HIS A 148 -26.32 2.64 1.88
C HIS A 148 -25.96 1.18 2.19
N ASP A 149 -25.40 0.47 1.23
CA ASP A 149 -25.20 -0.98 1.32
C ASP A 149 -23.80 -1.35 1.88
N GLY A 150 -22.78 -0.53 1.60
CA GLY A 150 -21.44 -0.71 2.14
C GLY A 150 -21.32 -0.33 3.63
N LEU A 151 -21.93 0.79 4.01
CA LEU A 151 -21.80 1.35 5.36
C LEU A 151 -23.06 1.22 6.22
N GLY A 152 -24.22 0.87 5.63
CA GLY A 152 -25.46 0.66 6.36
C GLY A 152 -26.16 1.95 6.80
N PHE A 153 -25.93 3.07 6.11
CA PHE A 153 -26.56 4.35 6.44
C PHE A 153 -28.05 4.36 6.04
N PRO A 154 -28.94 4.94 6.86
CA PRO A 154 -30.34 5.04 6.52
C PRO A 154 -30.57 5.95 5.31
N GLN A 155 -31.50 5.54 4.45
CA GLN A 155 -31.86 6.16 3.16
C GLN A 155 -32.32 7.63 3.26
N LYS A 156 -32.57 8.16 4.47
CA LYS A 156 -32.97 9.54 4.72
C LYS A 156 -31.96 10.22 5.64
N LEU A 157 -31.06 10.99 5.05
CA LEU A 157 -30.09 11.83 5.77
C LEU A 157 -30.71 13.01 6.56
N GLN A 158 -32.04 13.17 6.52
CA GLN A 158 -32.75 14.30 7.12
C GLN A 158 -32.92 14.20 8.65
N SER A 159 -32.57 13.06 9.26
CA SER A 159 -32.64 12.85 10.71
C SER A 159 -31.26 12.55 11.32
N LEU A 160 -30.21 13.21 10.85
CA LEU A 160 -28.86 12.99 11.36
C LEU A 160 -28.65 13.69 12.71
N GLU A 161 -28.27 12.93 13.73
CA GLU A 161 -27.71 13.47 14.96
C GLU A 161 -26.27 13.97 14.72
N LEU A 162 -25.74 14.84 15.59
CA LEU A 162 -24.35 15.34 15.50
C LEU A 162 -23.30 14.23 15.33
N LYS A 163 -23.54 13.05 15.93
CA LYS A 163 -22.67 11.87 15.83
C LYS A 163 -22.62 11.24 14.43
N ASP A 164 -23.63 11.48 13.61
CA ASP A 164 -23.67 10.96 12.25
C ASP A 164 -23.03 11.95 11.26
N GLN A 165 -22.90 13.23 11.63
CA GLN A 165 -22.17 14.23 10.85
C GLN A 165 -20.65 13.97 10.87
N GLU A 166 -20.09 13.57 12.02
CA GLU A 166 -18.68 13.14 12.12
C GLU A 166 -18.42 11.92 11.23
N LYS A 167 -19.29 10.90 11.32
CA LYS A 167 -19.22 9.73 10.43
C LYS A 167 -19.34 10.09 8.96
N LEU A 168 -20.22 11.03 8.60
CA LEU A 168 -20.36 11.47 7.21
C LEU A 168 -19.08 12.15 6.71
N THR A 169 -18.42 12.91 7.58
CA THR A 169 -17.14 13.56 7.27
C THR A 169 -16.03 12.53 7.07
N ASP A 170 -15.99 11.49 7.90
CA ASP A 170 -15.06 10.37 7.74
C ASP A 170 -15.32 9.60 6.44
N ILE A 171 -16.58 9.38 6.09
CA ILE A 171 -16.99 8.71 4.85
C ILE A 171 -16.59 9.54 3.63
N TYR A 172 -16.86 10.84 3.64
CA TYR A 172 -16.45 11.74 2.57
C TYR A 172 -14.92 11.74 2.40
N SER A 173 -14.18 11.85 3.51
CA SER A 173 -12.72 11.83 3.50
C SER A 173 -12.18 10.51 2.97
N SER A 174 -12.80 9.39 3.35
CA SER A 174 -12.46 8.04 2.87
C SER A 174 -12.73 7.90 1.36
N LEU A 175 -13.89 8.33 0.87
CA LEU A 175 -14.26 8.30 -0.55
C LEU A 175 -13.29 9.12 -1.39
N VAL A 176 -13.02 10.36 -0.98
CA VAL A 176 -12.09 11.24 -1.70
C VAL A 176 -10.68 10.67 -1.68
N SER A 177 -10.20 10.18 -0.53
CA SER A 177 -8.88 9.56 -0.41
C SER A 177 -8.75 8.33 -1.33
N ASN A 178 -9.76 7.45 -1.34
CA ASN A 178 -9.79 6.28 -2.21
C ASN A 178 -9.83 6.67 -3.69
N MET A 179 -10.63 7.66 -4.06
CA MET A 179 -10.68 8.18 -5.43
C MET A 179 -9.33 8.75 -5.86
N CYS A 180 -8.71 9.58 -5.03
CA CYS A 180 -7.38 10.15 -5.29
C CYS A 180 -6.34 9.05 -5.44
N SER A 181 -6.30 8.07 -4.54
CA SER A 181 -5.37 6.94 -4.60
C SER A 181 -5.53 6.14 -5.90
N LEU A 182 -6.77 5.82 -6.28
CA LEU A 182 -7.07 5.10 -7.53
C LEU A 182 -6.68 5.88 -8.77
N VAL A 183 -7.00 7.18 -8.80
CA VAL A 183 -6.65 8.06 -9.93
C VAL A 183 -5.14 8.21 -10.03
N SER A 184 -4.43 8.47 -8.93
CA SER A 184 -2.96 8.57 -8.93
C SER A 184 -2.31 7.27 -9.40
N SER A 185 -2.79 6.12 -8.91
CA SER A 185 -2.32 4.80 -9.34
C SER A 185 -2.54 4.55 -10.83
N LYS A 186 -3.68 4.96 -11.40
CA LYS A 186 -4.01 4.75 -12.82
C LYS A 186 -3.36 5.74 -13.76
N CYS A 187 -3.24 7.00 -13.35
CA CYS A 187 -2.61 8.05 -14.15
C CYS A 187 -1.08 7.94 -14.12
N GLY A 188 -0.50 7.00 -13.36
CA GLY A 188 0.95 6.89 -13.21
C GLY A 188 1.57 8.19 -12.74
N LEU A 189 0.81 8.96 -11.95
CA LEU A 189 1.36 10.11 -11.24
C LEU A 189 2.21 9.53 -10.11
N ASP A 190 3.40 9.02 -10.46
CA ASP A 190 4.52 9.35 -9.61
C ASP A 190 4.42 10.87 -9.43
N VAL A 191 4.38 11.30 -8.17
CA VAL A 191 4.58 12.70 -7.85
C VAL A 191 6.05 12.97 -8.15
N ASP A 192 6.42 12.91 -9.44
CA ASP A 192 7.49 13.72 -9.97
C ASP A 192 7.05 15.12 -9.62
N GLU A 193 7.67 15.61 -8.54
CA GLU A 193 7.86 16.99 -8.18
C GLU A 193 7.05 17.89 -9.10
N TYR A 194 5.88 18.32 -8.59
CA TYR A 194 5.10 19.38 -9.20
C TYR A 194 6.13 20.44 -9.61
N ASP A 195 6.43 20.56 -10.91
CA ASP A 195 7.07 21.72 -11.48
C ASP A 195 5.87 22.61 -11.78
N PRO A 196 5.33 23.36 -10.78
CA PRO A 196 4.42 24.42 -11.14
C PRO A 196 5.20 25.23 -12.15
N LEU A 197 4.59 25.67 -13.26
CA LEU A 197 5.22 26.69 -14.08
C LEU A 197 5.58 27.86 -13.14
N VAL A 198 6.80 27.88 -12.59
CA VAL A 198 7.18 28.84 -11.57
C VAL A 198 7.27 30.13 -12.36
N SER A 199 6.22 30.94 -12.21
CA SER A 199 6.10 32.23 -12.84
C SER A 199 7.34 33.05 -12.53
N TYR A 200 7.75 33.91 -13.46
CA TYR A 200 8.87 34.82 -13.31
C TYR A 200 8.82 35.60 -11.98
N TRP A 201 7.62 35.96 -11.52
CA TRP A 201 7.41 36.65 -10.25
C TRP A 201 7.57 35.74 -9.02
N ASN A 202 7.19 34.46 -9.12
CA ASN A 202 7.34 33.50 -8.02
C ASN A 202 8.82 33.25 -7.70
N LEU A 203 9.68 33.16 -8.72
CA LEU A 203 11.14 33.05 -8.52
C LEU A 203 11.72 34.26 -7.78
N TRP A 204 11.14 35.45 -7.97
CA TRP A 204 11.57 36.63 -7.21
C TRP A 204 11.14 36.56 -5.75
N TYR A 205 9.89 36.19 -5.48
CA TYR A 205 9.40 36.04 -4.11
C TYR A 205 10.21 35.00 -3.33
N PHE A 206 10.50 33.85 -3.93
CA PHE A 206 11.35 32.81 -3.30
C PHE A 206 12.79 33.29 -3.06
N ALA A 207 13.33 34.11 -3.95
CA ALA A 207 14.65 34.70 -3.75
C ALA A 207 14.67 35.69 -2.58
N VAL A 208 13.63 36.51 -2.43
CA VAL A 208 13.50 37.47 -1.32
C VAL A 208 13.35 36.72 0.01
N GLU A 209 12.47 35.72 0.06
CA GLU A 209 12.25 34.89 1.25
C GLU A 209 13.54 34.16 1.67
N ALA A 210 14.23 33.50 0.74
CA ALA A 210 15.51 32.84 1.01
C ALA A 210 16.60 33.82 1.48
N PHE A 211 16.58 35.08 0.99
CA PHE A 211 17.51 36.11 1.42
C PHE A 211 17.22 36.58 2.86
N GLU A 212 15.95 36.74 3.22
CA GLU A 212 15.53 37.08 4.59
C GLU A 212 15.86 35.97 5.60
N GLU A 213 15.78 34.71 5.18
CA GLU A 213 16.17 33.54 5.99
C GLU A 213 17.69 33.31 6.08
N GLY A 214 18.50 34.11 5.37
CA GLY A 214 19.96 33.98 5.36
C GLY A 214 20.50 32.86 4.46
N HIS A 215 19.66 32.29 3.61
CA HIS A 215 20.01 31.29 2.61
C HIS A 215 20.43 31.94 1.28
N TYR A 216 21.56 32.65 1.30
CA TYR A 216 22.06 33.42 0.15
C TYR A 216 22.30 32.59 -1.12
N ASP A 217 22.78 31.35 -0.97
CA ASP A 217 23.05 30.46 -2.11
C ASP A 217 21.76 30.12 -2.87
N LYS A 218 20.66 29.84 -2.14
CA LYS A 218 19.34 29.57 -2.74
C LYS A 218 18.74 30.83 -3.35
N ALA A 219 18.90 31.98 -2.70
CA ALA A 219 18.45 33.25 -3.27
C ALA A 219 19.14 33.55 -4.62
N GLN A 220 20.45 33.29 -4.71
CA GLN A 220 21.20 33.44 -5.95
C GLN A 220 20.74 32.44 -7.03
N GLU A 221 20.46 31.20 -6.64
CA GLU A 221 19.94 30.17 -7.54
C GLU A 221 18.58 30.59 -8.15
N TYR A 222 17.63 31.03 -7.34
CA TYR A 222 16.31 31.49 -7.81
C TYR A 222 16.40 32.73 -8.72
N LEU A 223 17.31 33.67 -8.42
CA LEU A 223 17.58 34.83 -9.30
C LEU A 223 18.23 34.43 -10.62
N SER A 224 19.11 33.42 -10.61
CA SER A 224 19.76 32.91 -11.83
C SER A 224 18.75 32.21 -12.73
N GLN A 225 17.90 31.35 -12.14
CA GLN A 225 16.79 30.71 -12.85
C GLN A 225 15.82 31.75 -13.45
N ARG A 226 15.59 32.87 -12.75
CA ARG A 226 14.77 33.98 -13.26
C ARG A 226 15.39 34.63 -14.49
N LEU A 227 16.70 34.88 -14.48
CA LEU A 227 17.43 35.46 -15.63
C LEU A 227 17.45 34.52 -16.83
N GLU A 228 17.61 33.22 -16.61
CA GLU A 228 17.58 32.22 -17.69
C GLU A 228 16.20 32.11 -18.34
N LYS A 229 15.12 32.22 -17.54
CA LYS A 229 13.76 32.28 -18.07
C LYS A 229 13.47 33.59 -18.81
N SER A 230 14.06 34.72 -18.40
CA SER A 230 13.94 36.01 -19.12
C SER A 230 14.67 35.99 -20.47
N LYS A 231 15.88 35.43 -20.55
CA LYS A 231 16.64 35.33 -21.82
C LYS A 231 15.99 34.42 -22.86
N LYS A 232 15.18 33.45 -22.44
CA LYS A 232 14.38 32.61 -23.34
C LYS A 232 13.07 33.26 -23.78
N ALA A 233 12.67 34.38 -23.14
CA ALA A 233 11.43 35.09 -23.44
C ALA A 233 11.62 36.30 -24.38
N ASP A 234 12.84 36.82 -24.58
CA ASP A 234 13.13 37.91 -25.52
C ASP A 234 14.46 37.73 -26.28
N PRO A 235 14.44 37.61 -27.62
CA PRO A 235 15.60 37.85 -28.46
C PRO A 235 15.69 39.29 -29.00
N GLN A 236 14.85 40.24 -28.56
CA GLN A 236 15.06 41.66 -28.80
C GLN A 236 14.56 42.48 -27.60
N PHE A 237 15.50 43.22 -26.99
CA PHE A 237 15.44 44.12 -25.83
C PHE A 237 15.83 43.50 -24.47
#